data_AF-A0A7X4XPI4-F1
#
_entry.id   AF-A0A7X4XPI4-F1
#
_cell.length_a   1.000
_cell.length_b   1.000
_cell.length_c   1.000
_cell.angle_alpha   90.00
_cell.angle_beta   90.00
_cell.angle_gamma   90.00
#
_symmetry.space_group_name_H-M   'P 1'
#
loop_
_entity.id
_entity.type
_entity.pdbx_description
1 polymer ?
#
loop_
_entity_poly.entity_id
_entity_poly.type
_entity_poly.pdbx_seq_one_letter_code
_entity_poly.pdbx_strand_id
1 'polypeptide(L)' 'QYNGASLLGLRGIVIKSHGSADVSAVVNAIGEAVHEVKRQVPSRISDRLEAVLLERHY' A
#
# COMPACT_ATOMS: atom_id res chain seq x y z
N GLN A 1 7.63 -5.89 14.74
CA GLN A 1 6.54 -4.89 14.86
C GLN A 1 5.44 -5.32 13.92
N TYR A 2 4.20 -5.48 14.39
CA TYR A 2 3.07 -5.84 13.54
C TYR A 2 2.53 -4.57 12.88
N ASN A 3 3.15 -4.18 11.77
CA ASN A 3 2.66 -3.08 10.95
C ASN A 3 1.46 -3.65 10.17
N GLY A 4 0.35 -2.91 10.07
CA GLY A 4 -0.81 -3.40 9.32
C GLY A 4 -0.43 -3.82 7.90
N ALA A 5 -1.08 -4.85 7.35
CA ALA A 5 -0.79 -5.35 6.02
C ALA A 5 -1.36 -4.41 4.95
N SER A 6 -0.55 -4.05 3.96
CA SER A 6 -0.99 -3.27 2.80
C SER A 6 -1.70 -4.16 1.77
N LEU A 7 -2.88 -3.73 1.32
CA LEU A 7 -3.64 -4.42 0.27
C LEU A 7 -3.42 -3.73 -1.07
N LEU A 8 -2.48 -4.26 -1.84
CA LEU A 8 -2.09 -3.72 -3.14
C LEU A 8 -3.10 -4.05 -4.25
N GLY A 9 -3.07 -3.25 -5.33
CA GLY A 9 -3.93 -3.43 -6.50
C GLY A 9 -5.31 -2.78 -6.40
N LEU A 10 -5.61 -2.13 -5.28
CA LEU A 10 -6.81 -1.31 -5.11
C LEU A 10 -6.57 0.13 -5.60
N ARG A 11 -7.64 0.88 -5.80
CA ARG A 11 -7.61 2.28 -6.27
C ARG A 11 -7.11 3.29 -5.23
N GLY A 12 -6.80 2.84 -4.02
CA GLY A 12 -6.37 3.67 -2.91
C GLY A 12 -5.58 2.85 -1.91
N ILE A 13 -5.06 3.53 -0.89
CA ILE A 13 -4.28 2.91 0.17
C ILE A 13 -5.24 2.25 1.16
N VAL A 14 -5.06 0.95 1.35
CA VAL A 14 -5.85 0.16 2.29
C VAL A 14 -4.89 -0.63 3.16
N ILE A 15 -4.84 -0.27 4.44
CA ILE A 15 -4.07 -0.98 5.45
C ILE A 15 -5.03 -1.79 6.32
N LYS A 16 -4.81 -3.11 6.39
CA LYS A 16 -5.56 -4.01 7.26
C LYS A 16 -4.73 -4.35 8.50
N SER A 17 -5.23 -3.96 9.67
CA SER A 17 -4.66 -4.40 10.94
C SER A 17 -5.08 -5.85 11.29
N HIS A 18 -4.37 -6.46 12.24
CA HIS A 18 -4.68 -7.81 12.74
C HIS A 18 -5.85 -7.79 13.74
N GLY A 19 -6.52 -8.94 13.93
CA GLY A 19 -7.76 -9.03 14.73
C GLY A 19 -7.63 -8.58 16.19
N SER A 20 -6.44 -8.70 16.78
CA SER A 20 -6.13 -8.30 18.15
C SER A 20 -5.37 -6.96 18.22
N ALA A 21 -5.66 -6.02 17.32
CA ALA A 21 -4.98 -4.72 17.24
C ALA A 21 -5.21 -3.87 18.50
N ASP A 22 -4.13 -3.58 19.21
CA ASP A 22 -4.12 -2.57 20.25
C ASP A 22 -3.89 -1.17 19.66
N VAL A 23 -3.89 -0.16 20.52
CA VAL A 23 -3.70 1.24 20.13
C VAL A 23 -2.39 1.44 19.37
N SER A 24 -1.30 0.80 19.81
CA SER A 24 0.02 0.92 19.16
C SER A 24 -0.01 0.35 17.74
N ALA A 25 -0.62 -0.83 17.55
CA ALA A 25 -0.78 -1.45 16.23
C ALA A 25 -1.60 -0.57 15.28
N VAL A 26 -2.66 0.08 15.76
CA VAL A 26 -3.48 1.01 14.95
C VAL A 26 -2.70 2.27 14.59
N VAL A 27 -1.95 2.86 15.54
CA VAL A 27 -1.09 4.03 15.26
C VAL A 27 -0.04 3.69 14.21
N ASN A 28 0.58 2.51 14.30
CA ASN A 28 1.53 2.04 13.29
C ASN A 28 0.88 1.85 11.92
N ALA A 29 -0.35 1.30 11.85
CA ALA A 29 -1.08 1.16 10.60
C ALA A 29 -1.42 2.51 9.95
N ILE A 30 -1.76 3.54 10.74
CA ILE A 30 -1.97 4.90 10.24
C ILE A 30 -0.64 5.49 9.74
N GLY A 31 0.46 5.28 10.47
CA GLY A 31 1.80 5.69 10.06
C GLY A 31 2.20 5.08 8.71
N GLU A 32 1.92 3.78 8.52
CA GLU A 32 2.15 3.08 7.24
C GLU A 32 1.29 3.68 6.12
N ALA A 33 0.00 3.96 6.37
CA ALA A 33 -0.86 4.60 5.38
C ALA A 33 -0.31 5.97 4.94
N VAL A 34 0.14 6.79 5.89
CA VAL A 34 0.79 8.09 5.61
C VAL A 34 2.08 7.90 4.80
N HIS A 35 2.86 6.86 5.10
CA HIS A 35 4.07 6.53 4.37
C HIS A 35 3.78 6.17 2.91
N GLU A 36 2.77 5.34 2.67
CA GLU A 36 2.33 4.95 1.33
C GLU A 36 1.78 6.14 0.52
N VAL A 37 1.05 7.06 1.18
CA VAL A 37 0.56 8.31 0.55
C VAL A 37 1.76 9.13 0.06
N LYS A 38 2.73 9.37 0.94
CA LYS A 38 3.93 10.16 0.59
C LYS A 38 4.75 9.54 -0.54
N ARG A 39 4.75 8.20 -0.63
CA ARG A 39 5.42 7.47 -1.71
C ARG A 39 4.59 7.33 -2.97
N GLN A 40 3.32 7.75 -2.96
CA GLN A 40 2.38 7.62 -4.07
C GLN A 40 2.29 6.18 -4.59
N VAL A 41 2.23 5.20 -3.66
CA VAL A 41 2.33 3.78 -3.99
C VAL A 41 1.34 3.33 -5.07
N PRO A 42 0.03 3.66 -5.01
CA PRO A 42 -0.92 3.25 -6.04
C PRO A 42 -0.54 3.74 -7.44
N SER A 43 -0.15 5.02 -7.57
CA SER A 43 0.29 5.60 -8.85
C SER A 43 1.54 4.90 -9.37
N ARG A 44 2.56 4.71 -8.53
CA ARG A 44 3.80 4.04 -8.94
C ARG A 44 3.61 2.61 -9.41
N ILE A 45 2.68 1.87 -8.78
CA ILE A 45 2.32 0.51 -9.22
C ILE A 45 1.62 0.59 -10.59
N SER A 46 0.68 1.52 -10.75
CA SER A 46 -0.02 1.74 -12.03
C SER A 46 0.96 2.06 -13.16
N ASP A 47 1.82 3.06 -12.96
CA ASP A 47 2.80 3.51 -13.96
C ASP A 47 3.78 2.39 -14.33
N ARG A 48 4.23 1.61 -13.34
CA ARG A 48 5.14 0.48 -13.58
C ARG A 48 4.45 -0.64 -14.35
N LEU A 49 3.19 -0.93 -14.02
CA LEU A 49 2.43 -1.96 -14.71
C LEU A 49 2.18 -1.56 -16.17
N GLU A 50 1.83 -0.31 -16.43
CA GLU A 50 1.69 0.23 -17.80
C GLU A 50 2.98 0.07 -18.60
N ALA A 51 4.13 0.49 -18.04
CA ALA A 51 5.42 0.34 -18.70
C ALA A 51 5.74 -1.13 -19.05
N VAL A 52 5.55 -2.05 -18.10
CA VAL A 52 5.81 -3.49 -18.32
C VAL A 52 4.85 -4.09 -19.35
N LEU A 53 3.60 -3.64 -19.41
CA LEU A 53 2.64 -4.12 -20.40
C LEU A 53 3.01 -3.61 -21.80
N LEU A 54 3.40 -2.35 -21.93
CA LEU A 54 3.88 -1.79 -23.20
C LEU A 54 5.12 -2.51 -23.71
N GLU A 55 6.09 -2.81 -22.84
CA GLU A 55 7.30 -3.58 -23.19
C GLU A 55 6.99 -4.99 -23.73
N ARG A 56 5.88 -5.62 -23.31
CA ARG A 56 5.46 -6.96 -23.77
C ARG A 56 4.74 -6.96 -25.11
N HIS A 57 4.30 -5.78 -25.58
CA HIS A 57 3.59 -5.61 -26.85
C HIS A 57 4.50 -5.20 -28.02
N TYR A 58 5.80 -4.99 -27.75
CA TYR A 58 6.88 -4.85 -28.74
C TYR A 58 7.72 -6.13 -28.79
#